data_AF-A0A519MEJ7-F1
#
_entry.id   AF-A0A519MEJ7-F1
#
_cell.length_a   1.000
_cell.length_b   1.000
_cell.length_c   1.000
_cell.angle_alpha   90.00
_cell.angle_beta   90.00
_cell.angle_gamma   90.00
#
_symmetry.space_group_name_H-M   'P 1'
#
loop_
_entity.id
_entity.type
_entity.pdbx_description
1 polymer ?
#
loop_
_entity_poly.entity_id
_entity_poly.type
_entity_poly.pdbx_seq_one_letter_code
_entity_poly.pdbx_strand_id
1 'polypeptide(L)'
;RLAPDSGVQLLQVTEFNAATAMMLGERVARGELIAIAGDRVPVRESRVTHATFLGHQAPFPCGPYILASVLECPLYFMGCVHEGAGYVVEFVPLAERVLLPRARREQALAEYAGLFSQQLERMLRKAPYDWFNFFPFWDQAAPARPAHTA
;
A
#
# COMPACT_ATOMS: atom_id res chain seq x y z
N ARG A 1 -8.37 -22.99 0.58
CA ARG A 1 -7.31 -23.33 -0.40
C ARG A 1 -7.54 -22.45 -1.61
N LEU A 2 -6.62 -21.52 -1.89
CA LEU A 2 -6.66 -20.74 -3.14
C LEU A 2 -6.33 -21.67 -4.31
N ALA A 3 -6.89 -21.36 -5.48
CA ALA A 3 -6.90 -22.24 -6.65
C ALA A 3 -5.49 -22.77 -6.97
N PRO A 4 -5.28 -24.10 -7.04
CA PRO A 4 -3.96 -24.71 -7.23
C PRO A 4 -3.31 -24.34 -8.56
N ASP A 5 -4.09 -23.86 -9.53
CA ASP A 5 -3.62 -23.39 -10.85
C ASP A 5 -3.38 -21.88 -10.92
N SER A 6 -3.53 -21.15 -9.80
CA SER A 6 -3.25 -19.70 -9.81
C SER A 6 -1.73 -19.49 -9.83
N GLY A 7 -1.22 -18.76 -10.82
CA GLY A 7 0.19 -18.29 -10.87
C GLY A 7 0.56 -17.28 -9.78
N VAL A 8 -0.23 -17.19 -8.70
CA VAL A 8 -0.05 -16.26 -7.59
C VAL A 8 0.86 -16.90 -6.55
N GLN A 9 2.04 -16.33 -6.36
CA GLN A 9 2.94 -16.70 -5.28
C GLN A 9 2.76 -15.74 -4.10
N LEU A 10 2.28 -16.26 -2.97
CA LEU A 10 2.18 -15.48 -1.74
C LEU A 10 3.54 -15.48 -1.03
N LEU A 11 4.21 -14.33 -1.02
CA LEU A 11 5.44 -14.12 -0.27
C LEU A 11 5.13 -13.31 0.98
N GLN A 12 5.15 -13.98 2.14
CA GLN A 12 5.15 -13.26 3.41
C GLN A 12 6.56 -12.74 3.68
N VAL A 13 6.72 -11.41 3.61
CA VAL A 13 7.98 -10.76 3.96
C VAL A 13 7.88 -10.27 5.41
N THR A 14 8.55 -10.95 6.32
CA THR A 14 8.65 -10.53 7.73
C THR A 14 9.73 -9.48 7.95
N GLU A 15 10.81 -9.56 7.18
CA GLU A 15 11.94 -8.62 7.23
C GLU A 15 12.40 -8.26 5.81
N PHE A 16 12.57 -6.97 5.58
CA PHE A 16 13.09 -6.46 4.32
C PHE A 16 14.60 -6.20 4.44
N ASN A 17 15.40 -7.10 3.90
CA ASN A 17 16.86 -7.00 3.86
C ASN A 17 17.38 -7.02 2.41
N ALA A 18 18.70 -6.94 2.23
CA ALA A 18 19.32 -6.93 0.90
C ALA A 18 19.00 -8.18 0.07
N ALA A 19 18.96 -9.37 0.70
CA ALA A 19 18.63 -10.62 0.00
C ALA A 19 17.17 -10.63 -0.47
N THR A 20 16.24 -10.16 0.38
CA THR A 20 14.83 -9.99 0.01
C THR A 20 14.68 -8.98 -1.13
N ALA A 21 15.40 -7.86 -1.09
CA ALA A 21 15.39 -6.84 -2.15
C ALA A 21 15.88 -7.40 -3.49
N MET A 22 16.99 -8.16 -3.49
CA MET A 22 17.52 -8.79 -4.71
C MET A 22 16.51 -9.80 -5.29
N MET A 23 15.97 -10.68 -4.46
CA MET A 23 14.97 -11.68 -4.88
C MET A 23 13.73 -11.02 -5.50
N LEU A 24 13.20 -9.97 -4.86
CA LEU A 24 12.05 -9.24 -5.38
C LEU A 24 12.39 -8.48 -6.67
N GLY A 25 13.60 -7.93 -6.78
CA GLY A 25 14.09 -7.27 -7.98
C GLY A 25 14.19 -8.23 -9.18
N GLU A 26 14.70 -9.45 -8.97
CA GLU A 26 14.75 -10.49 -10.02
C GLU A 26 13.35 -10.87 -10.51
N ARG A 27 12.37 -10.97 -9.61
CA ARG A 27 10.98 -11.28 -9.96
C ARG A 27 10.35 -10.16 -10.78
N VAL A 28 10.52 -8.91 -10.34
CA VAL A 28 10.05 -7.74 -11.09
C VAL A 28 10.70 -7.68 -12.48
N ALA A 29 12.01 -7.96 -12.58
CA ALA A 29 12.72 -8.00 -13.86
C ALA A 29 12.22 -9.11 -14.80
N ARG A 30 11.61 -10.19 -14.27
CA ARG A 30 10.93 -11.24 -15.05
C ARG A 30 9.50 -10.88 -15.44
N GLY A 31 9.02 -9.69 -15.09
CA GLY A 31 7.65 -9.25 -15.36
C GLY A 31 6.63 -9.71 -14.31
N GLU A 32 7.07 -10.20 -13.14
CA GLU A 32 6.17 -10.52 -12.03
C GLU A 32 5.68 -9.25 -11.32
N LEU A 33 4.50 -9.32 -10.71
CA LEU A 33 3.90 -8.23 -9.95
C LEU A 33 4.04 -8.46 -8.45
N ILE A 34 4.34 -7.39 -7.71
CA ILE A 34 4.31 -7.37 -6.25
C ILE A 34 3.05 -6.62 -5.82
N ALA A 35 2.14 -7.30 -5.13
CA ALA A 35 0.92 -6.72 -4.58
C ALA A 35 1.05 -6.56 -3.05
N ILE A 36 0.74 -5.37 -2.54
CA ILE A 36 0.82 -5.02 -1.12
C ILE A 36 -0.45 -4.26 -0.75
N ALA A 37 -1.03 -4.56 0.41
CA ALA A 37 -2.11 -3.74 0.96
C ALA A 37 -1.58 -2.33 1.27
N GLY A 38 -2.07 -1.33 0.53
CA GLY A 38 -1.58 0.05 0.60
C GLY A 38 -2.23 0.91 1.69
N ASP A 39 -3.31 0.43 2.31
CA ASP A 39 -4.14 1.19 3.26
C ASP A 39 -3.86 0.85 4.74
N ARG A 40 -3.12 -0.23 5.02
CA ARG A 40 -2.89 -0.71 6.40
C ARG A 40 -1.47 -0.47 6.85
N VAL A 41 -1.31 0.16 8.02
CA VAL A 41 -0.02 0.30 8.68
C VAL A 41 0.31 -1.01 9.43
N PRO A 42 1.45 -1.67 9.16
CA PRO A 42 1.87 -2.85 9.91
C PRO A 42 2.03 -2.57 11.41
N VAL A 43 1.68 -3.56 12.24
CA VAL A 43 1.66 -3.46 13.72
C VAL A 43 3.07 -3.27 14.33
N ARG A 44 4.14 -3.65 13.62
CA ARG A 44 5.53 -3.52 14.08
C ARG A 44 6.26 -2.49 13.23
N GLU A 45 6.99 -1.59 13.92
CA GLU A 45 7.96 -0.61 13.38
C GLU A 45 7.84 -0.32 11.89
N SER A 46 6.73 0.31 11.50
CA SER A 46 6.51 0.74 10.13
C SER A 46 6.61 2.24 10.03
N ARG A 47 7.38 2.71 9.05
CA ARG A 47 7.44 4.13 8.74
C ARG A 47 6.11 4.55 8.12
N VAL A 48 5.51 5.58 8.69
CA VAL A 48 4.28 6.20 8.20
C VAL A 48 4.55 7.59 7.64
N THR A 49 3.72 8.02 6.72
CA THR A 49 3.60 9.41 6.28
C THR A 49 2.13 9.81 6.36
N HIS A 50 1.84 11.11 6.30
CA HIS A 50 0.47 11.61 6.37
C HIS A 50 0.06 12.19 5.04
N ALA A 51 -1.20 11.92 4.66
CA ALA A 51 -1.85 12.53 3.52
C ALA A 51 -3.31 12.86 3.86
N THR A 52 -3.86 13.83 3.15
CA THR A 52 -5.30 14.12 3.23
C THR A 52 -6.08 12.93 2.67
N PHE A 53 -7.04 12.45 3.45
CA PHE A 53 -7.95 11.38 3.10
C PHE A 53 -9.32 11.63 3.74
N LEU A 54 -10.35 11.70 2.89
CA LEU A 54 -11.73 12.05 3.24
C LEU A 54 -11.79 13.32 4.11
N GLY A 55 -11.01 14.34 3.71
CA GLY A 55 -10.95 15.65 4.37
C GLY A 55 -10.10 15.73 5.64
N HIS A 56 -9.51 14.63 6.10
CA HIS A 56 -8.72 14.59 7.33
C HIS A 56 -7.29 14.09 7.06
N GLN A 57 -6.32 14.46 7.89
CA GLN A 57 -4.98 13.86 7.80
C GLN A 57 -5.04 12.41 8.29
N ALA A 58 -4.59 11.47 7.47
CA ALA A 58 -4.54 10.05 7.82
C ALA A 58 -3.12 9.49 7.65
N PRO A 59 -2.70 8.54 8.50
CA PRO A 59 -1.43 7.84 8.34
C PRO A 59 -1.52 6.79 7.23
N PHE A 60 -0.52 6.77 6.35
CA PHE A 60 -0.35 5.75 5.31
C PHE A 60 1.02 5.08 5.42
N PRO A 61 1.13 3.77 5.07
CA PRO A 61 2.40 3.06 5.12
C PRO A 61 3.36 3.57 4.03
N CYS A 62 4.62 3.83 4.40
CA CYS A 62 5.66 4.22 3.44
C CYS A 62 6.29 3.04 2.69
N GLY A 63 6.10 1.81 3.20
CA GLY A 63 6.72 0.59 2.70
C GLY A 63 6.59 0.40 1.17
N PRO A 64 5.38 0.50 0.58
CA PRO A 64 5.20 0.34 -0.86
C PRO A 64 6.04 1.31 -1.71
N TYR A 65 6.11 2.59 -1.32
CA TYR A 65 6.87 3.60 -2.06
C TYR A 65 8.37 3.39 -1.92
N ILE A 66 8.84 3.05 -0.72
CA ILE A 66 10.25 2.73 -0.48
C ILE A 66 10.66 1.51 -1.30
N LEU A 67 9.82 0.47 -1.31
CA LEU A 67 10.08 -0.75 -2.07
C LEU A 67 10.17 -0.47 -3.56
N ALA A 68 9.17 0.21 -4.13
CA ALA A 68 9.16 0.56 -5.55
C ALA A 68 10.38 1.42 -5.94
N SER A 69 10.83 2.32 -5.05
CA SER A 69 12.04 3.12 -5.26
C SER A 69 13.32 2.27 -5.25
N VAL A 70 13.42 1.26 -4.37
CA VAL A 70 14.58 0.35 -4.29
C VAL A 70 14.62 -0.62 -5.48
N LEU A 71 13.46 -1.13 -5.90
CA LEU A 71 13.35 -2.06 -7.02
C LEU A 71 13.35 -1.37 -8.39
N GLU A 72 13.38 -0.02 -8.40
CA GLU A 72 13.33 0.81 -9.61
C GLU A 72 12.17 0.46 -10.55
N CYS A 73 11.01 0.12 -9.97
CA CYS A 73 9.84 -0.31 -10.73
C CYS A 73 8.72 0.74 -10.73
N PRO A 74 7.81 0.69 -11.72
CA PRO A 74 6.61 1.50 -11.69
C PRO A 74 5.74 1.18 -10.46
N LEU A 75 4.99 2.17 -10.01
CA LEU A 75 4.05 2.07 -8.91
C LEU A 75 2.63 2.23 -9.44
N TYR A 76 1.76 1.29 -9.10
CA TYR A 76 0.35 1.31 -9.45
C TYR A 76 -0.51 1.29 -8.18
N PHE A 77 -1.62 2.01 -8.21
CA PHE A 77 -2.77 1.72 -7.37
C PHE A 77 -3.54 0.57 -7.99
N MET A 78 -3.94 -0.40 -7.16
CA MET A 78 -4.87 -1.46 -7.53
C MET A 78 -6.06 -1.38 -6.59
N GLY A 79 -7.27 -1.36 -7.14
CA GLY A 79 -8.49 -1.45 -6.36
C GLY A 79 -9.54 -2.30 -7.04
N CYS A 80 -10.48 -2.82 -6.26
CA CYS A 80 -11.53 -3.71 -6.71
C CYS A 80 -12.85 -3.32 -6.04
N VAL A 81 -13.90 -3.14 -6.82
CA VAL A 81 -15.24 -2.81 -6.34
C VAL A 81 -16.27 -3.67 -7.05
N HIS A 82 -17.41 -3.91 -6.41
CA HIS A 82 -18.57 -4.53 -7.01
C HIS A 82 -19.17 -3.58 -8.05
N GLU A 83 -19.49 -4.12 -9.22
CA GLU A 83 -20.19 -3.40 -10.28
C GLU A 83 -21.21 -4.34 -10.94
N GLY A 84 -22.50 -4.04 -10.77
CA GLY A 84 -23.59 -4.91 -11.20
C GLY A 84 -23.55 -6.28 -10.50
N ALA A 85 -23.47 -7.35 -11.27
CA ALA A 85 -23.39 -8.73 -10.77
C ALA A 85 -21.96 -9.25 -10.60
N GLY A 86 -20.94 -8.40 -10.79
CA GLY A 86 -19.54 -8.80 -10.77
C GLY A 86 -18.65 -7.79 -10.06
N TYR A 87 -17.36 -7.85 -10.41
CA TYR A 87 -16.31 -6.99 -9.85
C TYR A 87 -15.53 -6.31 -10.97
N VAL A 88 -15.12 -5.08 -10.73
CA VAL A 88 -14.17 -4.36 -11.58
C VAL A 88 -12.88 -4.12 -10.81
N VAL A 89 -11.79 -4.64 -11.37
CA VAL A 89 -10.43 -4.37 -10.89
C VAL A 89 -9.84 -3.27 -11.76
N GLU A 90 -9.34 -2.22 -11.11
CA GLU A 90 -8.71 -1.09 -11.78
C GLU A 90 -7.25 -0.98 -11.34
N PHE A 91 -6.37 -0.79 -12.33
CA PHE A 91 -4.97 -0.46 -12.11
C PHE A 91 -4.74 0.97 -12.59
N VAL A 92 -4.26 1.84 -11.72
CA VAL A 92 -3.96 3.25 -12.04
C VAL A 92 -2.48 3.50 -11.81
N PRO A 93 -1.71 3.93 -12.82
CA PRO A 93 -0.31 4.29 -12.63
C PRO A 93 -0.22 5.49 -11.69
N LEU A 94 0.56 5.35 -10.60
CA LEU A 94 0.88 6.44 -9.68
C LEU A 94 2.24 7.06 -10.03
N ALA A 95 3.18 6.24 -10.49
CA ALA A 95 4.50 6.71 -10.94
C ALA A 95 5.15 5.69 -11.87
N GLU A 96 5.79 6.15 -12.95
CA GLU A 96 6.66 5.29 -13.78
C GLU A 96 7.97 4.93 -13.04
N ARG A 97 8.42 5.83 -12.16
CA ARG A 97 9.55 5.62 -11.25
C ARG A 97 9.31 6.34 -9.94
N VAL A 98 9.55 5.67 -8.83
CA VAL A 98 9.47 6.28 -7.50
C VAL A 98 10.82 6.91 -7.13
N LEU A 99 10.83 8.22 -6.92
CA LEU A 99 12.01 8.98 -6.57
C LEU A 99 11.92 9.47 -5.13
N LEU A 100 12.91 9.12 -4.32
CA LEU A 100 12.99 9.52 -2.91
C LEU A 100 14.31 10.27 -2.62
N PRO A 101 14.49 11.52 -3.14
CA PRO A 101 15.72 12.28 -2.94
C PRO A 101 15.99 12.51 -1.45
N ARG A 102 17.22 12.29 -0.99
CA ARG A 102 17.58 12.38 0.44
C ARG A 102 17.08 13.67 1.10
N ALA A 103 17.26 14.81 0.45
CA ALA A 103 16.88 16.13 0.97
C ALA A 103 15.37 16.38 1.05
N ARG A 104 14.55 15.64 0.28
CA ARG A 104 13.09 15.82 0.20
C ARG A 104 12.33 14.52 0.42
N ARG A 105 12.93 13.56 1.11
CA ARG A 105 12.42 12.20 1.22
C ARG A 105 11.03 12.16 1.88
N GLU A 106 10.83 12.87 2.98
CA GLU A 106 9.52 12.90 3.66
C GLU A 106 8.44 13.53 2.79
N GLN A 107 8.76 14.62 2.11
CA GLN A 107 7.84 15.28 1.19
C GLN A 107 7.45 14.35 0.04
N ALA A 108 8.42 13.70 -0.61
CA ALA A 108 8.15 12.76 -1.70
C ALA A 108 7.29 11.58 -1.23
N LEU A 109 7.53 11.05 -0.02
CA LEU A 109 6.68 10.00 0.56
C LEU A 109 5.24 10.48 0.76
N ALA A 110 5.04 11.69 1.30
CA ALA A 110 3.72 12.28 1.45
C ALA A 110 3.01 12.51 0.11
N GLU A 111 3.74 12.91 -0.94
CA GLU A 111 3.21 13.07 -2.30
C GLU A 111 2.68 11.73 -2.86
N TYR A 112 3.46 10.65 -2.75
CA TYR A 112 3.00 9.32 -3.20
C TYR A 112 1.82 8.80 -2.37
N ALA A 113 1.82 9.03 -1.06
CA ALA A 113 0.66 8.72 -0.22
C ALA A 113 -0.57 9.54 -0.60
N GLY A 114 -0.41 10.80 -0.98
CA GLY A 114 -1.49 11.64 -1.49
C GLY A 114 -2.06 11.15 -2.82
N LEU A 115 -1.22 10.67 -3.73
CA LEU A 115 -1.68 10.06 -4.99
C LEU A 115 -2.49 8.78 -4.71
N PHE A 116 -2.00 7.92 -3.80
CA PHE A 116 -2.72 6.73 -3.37
C PHE A 116 -4.06 7.08 -2.71
N SER A 117 -4.07 8.05 -1.77
CA SER A 117 -5.28 8.44 -1.04
C SER A 117 -6.35 8.98 -1.98
N GLN A 118 -5.98 9.75 -3.00
CA GLN A 118 -6.90 10.24 -4.03
C GLN A 118 -7.57 9.11 -4.82
N GLN A 119 -6.81 8.06 -5.18
CA GLN A 119 -7.39 6.91 -5.88
C GLN A 119 -8.31 6.09 -4.98
N LEU A 120 -7.93 5.90 -3.72
CA LEU A 120 -8.77 5.23 -2.74
C LEU A 120 -10.08 6.01 -2.52
N GLU A 121 -10.00 7.33 -2.32
CA GLU A 121 -11.20 8.18 -2.23
C GLU A 121 -12.09 8.07 -3.46
N ARG A 122 -11.50 8.07 -4.67
CA ARG A 122 -12.25 7.94 -5.92
C ARG A 122 -13.04 6.62 -5.96
N MET A 123 -12.45 5.52 -5.51
CA MET A 123 -13.16 4.23 -5.42
C MET A 123 -14.23 4.24 -4.32
N LEU A 124 -13.92 4.80 -3.15
CA LEU A 124 -14.86 4.91 -2.04
C LEU A 124 -16.10 5.74 -2.38
N ARG A 125 -15.97 6.78 -3.20
CA ARG A 125 -17.13 7.55 -3.68
C ARG A 125 -18.06 6.72 -4.57
N LYS A 126 -17.53 5.71 -5.26
CA LYS A 126 -18.31 4.81 -6.11
C LYS A 126 -18.94 3.67 -5.30
N ALA A 127 -18.15 3.04 -4.43
CA ALA A 127 -18.55 1.86 -3.68
C ALA A 127 -18.02 1.93 -2.23
N PRO A 128 -18.66 2.74 -1.36
CA PRO A 128 -18.16 2.97 0.00
C PRO A 128 -18.17 1.72 0.88
N TYR A 129 -19.07 0.77 0.60
CA TYR A 129 -19.19 -0.48 1.35
C TYR A 129 -18.17 -1.54 0.97
N ASP A 130 -17.42 -1.33 -0.12
CA ASP A 130 -16.42 -2.28 -0.60
C ASP A 130 -15.04 -2.07 0.01
N TRP A 131 -14.92 -1.10 0.92
CA TRP A 131 -13.73 -0.91 1.71
C TRP A 131 -13.90 -1.55 3.08
N PHE A 132 -13.23 -2.70 3.23
CA PHE A 132 -13.29 -3.55 4.41
C PHE A 132 -12.41 -2.98 5.54
N ASN A 133 -12.78 -1.79 6.02
CA ASN A 133 -12.10 -1.07 7.08
C ASN A 133 -12.87 -1.20 8.41
N PHE A 134 -12.48 -2.19 9.22
CA PHE A 134 -13.09 -2.48 10.53
C PHE A 134 -12.17 -2.11 11.70
N PHE A 135 -11.28 -1.13 11.49
CA PHE A 135 -10.29 -0.67 12.47
C PHE A 135 -10.21 0.87 12.45
N PRO A 136 -9.67 1.51 13.50
CA PRO A 136 -9.59 2.97 13.56
C PRO A 136 -8.52 3.50 12.60
N PHE A 137 -8.91 3.69 11.33
CA PHE A 137 -8.00 4.01 10.22
C PHE A 137 -7.12 5.24 10.47
N TRP A 138 -7.71 6.30 11.03
CA TRP A 138 -7.00 7.55 11.31
C TRP A 138 -6.04 7.46 12.51
N ASP A 139 -6.21 6.46 13.38
CA ASP A 139 -5.40 6.27 14.59
C ASP A 139 -4.42 5.09 14.47
N GLN A 140 -4.23 4.52 13.27
CA GLN A 140 -3.38 3.35 13.06
C GLN A 140 -1.91 3.52 13.47
N ALA A 141 -1.41 4.76 13.43
CA ALA A 141 -0.04 5.09 13.80
C ALA A 141 0.09 5.52 15.27
N ALA A 142 -1.01 5.56 16.03
CA ALA A 142 -0.96 5.86 17.45
C ALA A 142 -0.29 4.69 18.19
N PRO A 143 0.56 4.95 19.20
CA PRO A 143 1.09 3.89 20.04
C PRO A 143 -0.08 3.10 20.64
N ALA A 144 0.05 1.77 20.65
CA ALA A 144 -0.97 0.89 21.19
C ALA A 144 -1.38 1.37 22.59
N ARG A 145 -2.67 1.67 22.79
CA ARG A 145 -3.20 1.99 24.13
C ARG A 145 -2.84 0.82 25.05
N PRO A 146 -2.24 1.06 26.23
CA PRO A 146 -1.98 -0.02 27.17
C PRO A 146 -3.30 -0.73 27.47
N ALA A 147 -3.28 -2.07 27.39
CA ALA A 147 -4.45 -2.87 27.71
C ALA A 147 -4.90 -2.51 29.13
N HIS A 148 -6.18 -2.19 29.30
CA HIS A 148 -6.78 -2.06 30.62
C HIS A 148 -6.63 -3.42 31.32
N THR A 149 -5.74 -3.48 32.30
CA THR A 149 -5.72 -4.55 33.30
C THR A 149 -7.02 -4.44 34.09
N ALA A 150 -7.93 -5.38 33.84
CA ALA A 150 -9.06 -5.67 34.72
C ALA A 150 -8.59 -6.48 35.93
#